data_AF-A0AA35RV12-F1
#
_entry.id   AF-A0AA35RV12-F1
#
_cell.length_a   1.000
_cell.length_b   1.000
_cell.length_c   1.000
_cell.angle_alpha   90.00
_cell.angle_beta   90.00
_cell.angle_gamma   90.00
#
_symmetry.space_group_name_H-M   'P 1'
#
loop_
_entity.id
_entity.type
_entity.pdbx_description
1 polymer ?
#
loop_
_entity_poly.entity_id
_entity_poly.type
_entity_poly.pdbx_seq_one_letter_code
_entity_poly.pdbx_strand_id
1 'polypeptide(L)'
;MTELIGPDLFRRLKTVGDPTVSPDGSKCVYVLSWIDDDTSEPRARIYQVALDSSNGDGRPQPFTQGNNDGHPRFSPDGAILAFLRAGAGHTGFYAPVVSDVSPEDHPEKPDLPTTREVHRIRYRHDAIGWRGDSHFHLFLVDASTAACVQLTDGDWDDMAPSWSPDGRRLAFISGRSGSRDVTATNEIYVVEVPDGVDPDGEAPEPELWSRDLTDVAAVSWAPDGRRLLAAGGSGDGLMVLWQAYLYVLELGCPPRQLTGDSLRPCLGYPGIFPSSRTAVAGWRR
;
A
#
# COMPACT_ATOMS: atom_id res chain seq x y z
N MET A 1 -3.60 42.79 -4.35
CA MET A 1 -2.76 42.13 -5.37
C MET A 1 -2.90 40.65 -5.11
N THR A 2 -3.70 39.95 -5.91
CA THR A 2 -3.96 38.53 -5.72
C THR A 2 -2.83 37.79 -6.41
N GLU A 3 -1.93 37.18 -5.64
CA GLU A 3 -0.88 36.33 -6.18
C GLU A 3 -1.58 35.17 -6.92
N LEU A 4 -1.32 35.03 -8.23
CA LEU A 4 -1.85 33.92 -9.01
C LEU A 4 -1.23 32.62 -8.49
N ILE A 5 -2.05 31.57 -8.36
CA ILE A 5 -1.56 30.22 -8.05
C ILE A 5 -0.71 29.75 -9.22
N GLY A 6 0.61 29.88 -9.09
CA GLY A 6 1.60 29.44 -10.07
C GLY A 6 2.13 28.03 -9.79
N PRO A 7 2.82 27.39 -10.76
CA PRO A 7 3.41 26.06 -10.62
C PRO A 7 4.31 25.91 -9.38
N ASP A 8 5.01 27.00 -9.00
CA ASP A 8 5.90 27.04 -7.85
C ASP A 8 5.19 26.84 -6.51
N LEU A 9 3.90 27.18 -6.40
CA LEU A 9 3.12 26.92 -5.19
C LEU A 9 2.92 25.41 -4.99
N PHE A 10 2.76 24.66 -6.07
CA PHE A 10 2.53 23.21 -6.01
C PHE A 10 3.78 22.44 -5.57
N ARG A 11 4.97 22.86 -6.01
CA ARG A 11 6.25 22.29 -5.56
C ARG A 11 6.49 22.45 -4.06
N ARG A 12 5.87 23.48 -3.45
CA ARG A 12 5.93 23.74 -2.00
C ARG A 12 4.91 22.95 -1.19
N LEU A 13 3.95 22.27 -1.83
CA LEU A 13 2.94 21.48 -1.12
C LEU A 13 3.55 20.15 -0.67
N LYS A 14 3.42 19.90 0.63
CA LYS A 14 3.68 18.59 1.22
C LYS A 14 2.39 18.05 1.80
N THR A 15 2.10 16.79 1.54
CA THR A 15 0.94 16.09 2.10
C THR A 15 1.40 15.07 3.12
N VAL A 16 0.59 14.89 4.17
CA VAL A 16 0.81 13.88 5.21
C VAL A 16 -0.36 12.90 5.21
N GLY A 17 -0.08 11.61 5.32
CA GLY A 17 -1.12 10.57 5.23
C GLY A 17 -0.73 9.25 5.89
N ASP A 18 -1.70 8.34 5.97
CA ASP A 18 -1.59 6.97 6.50
C ASP A 18 -0.77 6.85 7.80
N PRO A 19 -1.12 7.61 8.87
CA PRO A 19 -0.41 7.52 10.14
C PRO A 19 -0.66 6.17 10.82
N THR A 20 0.40 5.60 11.41
CA THR A 20 0.32 4.41 12.26
C THR A 20 1.14 4.62 13.53
N VAL A 21 0.61 4.18 14.66
CA VAL A 21 1.25 4.30 15.97
C VAL A 21 1.94 2.97 16.29
N SER A 22 3.15 3.04 16.86
CA SER A 22 3.85 1.84 17.32
C SER A 22 3.05 1.11 18.41
N PRO A 23 3.18 -0.22 18.54
CA PRO A 23 2.39 -0.99 19.51
C PRO A 23 2.57 -0.54 20.97
N ASP A 24 3.75 -0.04 21.31
CA ASP A 24 4.07 0.52 22.63
C ASP A 24 3.56 1.95 22.85
N GLY A 25 3.01 2.59 21.81
CA GLY A 25 2.52 3.97 21.84
C GLY A 25 3.59 5.06 21.87
N SER A 26 4.88 4.72 21.72
CA SER A 26 5.99 5.67 21.88
C SER A 26 6.22 6.56 20.65
N LYS A 27 5.89 6.07 19.45
CA LYS A 27 6.13 6.76 18.18
C LYS A 27 4.96 6.62 17.20
N CYS A 28 4.83 7.61 16.32
CA CYS A 28 3.97 7.55 15.16
C CYS A 28 4.85 7.57 13.91
N VAL A 29 4.52 6.75 12.92
CA VAL A 29 5.05 6.89 11.57
C VAL A 29 3.94 7.29 10.63
N TYR A 30 4.28 8.09 9.62
CA TYR A 30 3.33 8.61 8.65
C TYR A 30 4.02 8.78 7.30
N VAL A 31 3.25 8.85 6.24
CA VAL A 31 3.76 9.10 4.90
C VAL A 31 3.82 10.61 4.66
N LEU A 32 4.98 11.12 4.27
CA LEU A 32 5.16 12.46 3.75
C LEU A 32 5.33 12.37 2.23
N SER A 33 4.50 13.08 1.46
CA SER A 33 4.59 13.14 0.00
C SER A 33 4.83 14.58 -0.48
N TRP A 34 5.61 14.72 -1.55
CA TRP A 34 6.00 16.01 -2.14
C TRP A 34 6.34 15.86 -3.63
N ILE A 35 6.49 16.97 -4.35
CA ILE A 35 7.08 16.98 -5.69
C ILE A 35 8.56 17.35 -5.54
N ASP A 36 9.45 16.54 -6.11
CA ASP A 36 10.89 16.80 -6.12
C ASP A 36 11.21 18.04 -6.96
N ASP A 37 11.97 18.99 -6.42
CA ASP A 37 12.24 20.27 -7.10
C ASP A 37 13.15 20.09 -8.33
N ASP A 38 14.08 19.15 -8.28
CA ASP A 38 15.07 18.93 -9.33
C ASP A 38 14.49 18.09 -10.45
N THR A 39 13.77 17.01 -10.11
CA THR A 39 13.23 16.07 -11.11
C THR A 39 11.77 16.34 -11.49
N SER A 40 11.05 17.19 -10.73
CA SER A 40 9.59 17.36 -10.84
C SER A 40 8.80 16.05 -10.72
N GLU A 41 9.41 15.00 -10.17
CA GLU A 41 8.75 13.72 -9.94
C GLU A 41 8.05 13.73 -8.58
N PRO A 42 6.88 13.09 -8.46
CA PRO A 42 6.29 12.90 -7.16
C PRO A 42 7.13 11.93 -6.33
N ARG A 43 7.20 12.19 -5.03
CA ARG A 43 7.96 11.43 -4.03
C ARG A 43 7.09 11.15 -2.82
N ALA A 44 7.32 10.02 -2.18
CA ALA A 44 6.75 9.67 -0.89
C ALA A 44 7.78 8.95 -0.03
N ARG A 45 7.81 9.25 1.26
CA ARG A 45 8.69 8.60 2.22
C ARG A 45 8.01 8.48 3.57
N ILE A 46 8.32 7.41 4.30
CA ILE A 46 7.81 7.22 5.65
C ILE A 46 8.69 8.00 6.62
N TYR A 47 8.07 8.85 7.42
CA TYR A 47 8.68 9.61 8.50
C TYR A 47 8.21 9.07 9.85
N GLN A 48 9.03 9.23 10.87
CA GLN A 48 8.72 8.91 12.26
C GLN A 48 8.76 10.16 13.13
N VAL A 49 7.96 10.17 14.19
CA VAL A 49 7.97 11.20 15.23
C VAL A 49 7.67 10.57 16.60
N ALA A 50 8.41 10.99 17.62
CA ALA A 50 8.12 10.61 19.01
C ALA A 50 6.81 11.26 19.48
N LEU A 51 5.97 10.50 20.18
CA LEU A 51 4.67 10.99 20.66
C LEU A 51 4.73 11.66 22.03
N ASP A 52 5.83 11.48 22.75
CA ASP A 52 6.12 12.20 23.99
C ASP A 52 7.57 12.69 24.04
N SER A 53 7.83 13.64 24.94
CA SER A 53 9.15 14.25 25.12
C SER A 53 10.14 13.35 25.86
N SER A 54 9.69 12.24 26.47
CA SER A 54 10.59 11.22 27.03
C SER A 54 11.22 10.34 25.95
N ASN A 55 10.57 10.22 24.79
CA ASN A 55 10.99 9.38 23.67
C ASN A 55 11.67 10.16 22.53
N GLY A 56 11.82 11.48 22.67
CA GLY A 56 12.55 12.31 21.71
C GLY A 56 12.23 13.81 21.82
N ASP A 57 12.82 14.60 20.93
CA ASP A 57 12.57 16.05 20.84
C ASP A 57 11.29 16.41 20.05
N GLY A 58 10.50 15.40 19.67
CA GLY A 58 9.26 15.54 18.90
C GLY A 58 9.48 15.98 17.45
N ARG A 59 10.72 16.01 16.94
CA ARG A 59 10.99 16.39 15.55
C ARG A 59 10.79 15.20 14.61
N PRO A 60 10.04 15.36 13.52
CA PRO A 60 9.91 14.31 12.52
C PRO A 60 11.24 14.03 11.81
N GLN A 61 11.54 12.77 11.58
CA GLN A 61 12.74 12.32 10.87
C GLN A 61 12.39 11.24 9.85
N PRO A 62 13.14 11.12 8.73
CA PRO A 62 13.00 10.01 7.81
C PRO A 62 13.13 8.66 8.54
N PHE A 63 12.21 7.74 8.27
CA PHE A 63 12.26 6.37 8.78
C PHE A 63 12.75 5.39 7.70
N THR A 64 12.29 5.58 6.46
CA THR A 64 12.77 4.83 5.29
C THR A 64 13.61 5.71 4.37
N GLN A 65 14.35 5.08 3.45
CA GLN A 65 15.23 5.76 2.48
C GLN A 65 14.66 5.81 1.06
N GLY A 66 13.58 5.07 0.78
CA GLY A 66 13.00 4.98 -0.56
C GLY A 66 12.35 6.28 -1.02
N ASN A 67 12.03 6.31 -2.31
CA ASN A 67 11.48 7.48 -2.99
C ASN A 67 9.96 7.44 -3.13
N ASN A 68 9.33 6.29 -2.92
CA ASN A 68 7.88 6.07 -3.09
C ASN A 68 7.32 5.11 -2.03
N ASP A 69 7.68 5.35 -0.76
CA ASP A 69 7.33 4.48 0.36
C ASP A 69 6.00 4.90 1.00
N GLY A 70 5.10 3.93 1.21
CA GLY A 70 3.75 4.15 1.70
C GLY A 70 3.18 2.98 2.50
N HIS A 71 1.96 3.13 3.01
CA HIS A 71 1.23 2.07 3.72
C HIS A 71 1.99 1.41 4.89
N PRO A 72 2.55 2.18 5.82
CA PRO A 72 3.34 1.66 6.92
C PRO A 72 2.48 0.85 7.90
N ARG A 73 2.91 -0.35 8.28
CA ARG A 73 2.24 -1.23 9.26
C ARG A 73 3.26 -1.88 10.19
N PHE A 74 3.22 -1.53 11.46
CA PHE A 74 4.06 -2.16 12.48
C PHE A 74 3.66 -3.62 12.69
N SER A 75 4.66 -4.49 12.86
CA SER A 75 4.49 -5.81 13.45
C SER A 75 3.91 -5.68 14.86
N PRO A 76 3.25 -6.71 15.41
CA PRO A 76 2.63 -6.64 16.73
C PRO A 76 3.59 -6.29 17.87
N ASP A 77 4.86 -6.64 17.74
CA ASP A 77 5.93 -6.31 18.69
C ASP A 77 6.63 -4.96 18.40
N GLY A 78 6.35 -4.34 17.25
CA GLY A 78 6.92 -3.06 16.82
C GLY A 78 8.36 -3.14 16.31
N ALA A 79 8.94 -4.35 16.21
CA ALA A 79 10.31 -4.55 15.75
C ALA A 79 10.48 -4.32 14.25
N ILE A 80 9.44 -4.61 13.46
CA ILE A 80 9.47 -4.53 12.00
C ILE A 80 8.34 -3.59 11.54
N LEU A 81 8.62 -2.79 10.51
CA LEU A 81 7.59 -2.07 9.77
C LEU A 81 7.47 -2.69 8.37
N ALA A 82 6.31 -3.25 8.06
CA ALA A 82 5.95 -3.58 6.69
C ALA A 82 5.44 -2.33 5.97
N PHE A 83 5.81 -2.15 4.71
CA PHE A 83 5.37 -1.03 3.90
C PHE A 83 5.34 -1.40 2.42
N LEU A 84 4.70 -0.55 1.61
CA LEU A 84 4.68 -0.67 0.17
C LEU A 84 5.64 0.32 -0.45
N ARG A 85 6.37 -0.10 -1.48
CA ARG A 85 7.20 0.78 -2.31
C ARG A 85 6.87 0.54 -3.77
N ALA A 86 6.72 1.63 -4.52
CA ALA A 86 6.69 1.59 -5.97
C ALA A 86 8.06 1.91 -6.58
N GLY A 87 8.30 1.43 -7.79
CA GLY A 87 9.42 1.81 -8.63
C GLY A 87 9.44 3.31 -8.97
N ALA A 88 10.51 3.75 -9.64
CA ALA A 88 10.64 5.14 -10.09
C ALA A 88 9.48 5.53 -11.03
N GLY A 89 9.04 6.79 -10.95
CA GLY A 89 7.96 7.33 -11.78
C GLY A 89 6.53 6.99 -11.33
N HIS A 90 6.35 6.32 -10.19
CA HIS A 90 5.02 6.00 -9.65
C HIS A 90 4.88 6.40 -8.20
N THR A 91 3.89 7.24 -7.93
CA THR A 91 3.42 7.50 -6.57
C THR A 91 2.00 7.01 -6.40
N GLY A 92 1.76 6.18 -5.39
CA GLY A 92 0.43 5.71 -5.01
C GLY A 92 -0.43 6.77 -4.34
N PHE A 93 0.09 7.99 -4.25
CA PHE A 93 -0.52 9.07 -3.51
C PHE A 93 -1.13 10.07 -4.46
N TYR A 94 -2.36 10.46 -4.11
CA TYR A 94 -3.06 11.60 -4.66
C TYR A 94 -2.23 12.86 -4.36
N ALA A 95 -1.40 13.28 -5.31
CA ALA A 95 -1.00 14.68 -5.35
C ALA A 95 -2.29 15.48 -5.67
N PRO A 96 -2.57 16.61 -5.00
CA PRO A 96 -3.71 17.48 -5.32
C PRO A 96 -3.59 18.16 -6.70
N VAL A 97 -2.66 17.70 -7.54
CA VAL A 97 -2.33 18.28 -8.83
C VAL A 97 -2.38 17.18 -9.87
N VAL A 98 -3.50 17.14 -10.58
CA VAL A 98 -3.55 16.53 -11.91
C VAL A 98 -2.84 17.50 -12.83
N SER A 99 -1.54 17.29 -13.08
CA SER A 99 -0.96 17.93 -14.26
C SER A 99 -1.41 17.11 -15.46
N ASP A 100 -2.17 17.74 -16.36
CA ASP A 100 -2.44 17.20 -17.69
C ASP A 100 -1.21 17.30 -18.61
N VAL A 101 -0.09 17.75 -18.04
CA VAL A 101 1.18 18.05 -18.70
C VAL A 101 2.28 17.38 -17.88
N SER A 102 3.06 16.52 -18.53
CA SER A 102 4.29 15.98 -17.95
C SER A 102 5.31 17.11 -17.83
N PRO A 103 6.02 17.27 -16.70
CA PRO A 103 7.11 18.25 -16.59
C PRO A 103 8.32 17.92 -17.47
N GLU A 104 8.32 16.78 -18.17
CA GLU A 104 9.36 16.33 -19.11
C GLU A 104 9.26 16.97 -20.51
N ASP A 105 8.68 18.16 -20.67
CA ASP A 105 8.91 18.97 -21.87
C ASP A 105 10.39 19.42 -21.89
N HIS A 106 11.27 18.49 -22.28
CA HIS A 106 12.68 18.73 -22.53
C HIS A 106 12.82 19.61 -23.78
N PRO A 107 13.37 20.83 -23.68
CA PRO A 107 13.47 21.76 -24.82
C PRO A 107 14.60 21.40 -25.79
N GLU A 108 15.11 20.17 -25.80
CA GLU A 108 16.21 19.81 -26.69
C GLU A 108 15.75 19.54 -28.13
N LYS A 109 14.47 19.24 -28.37
CA LYS A 109 13.86 19.14 -29.72
C LYS A 109 12.36 19.48 -29.72
N PRO A 110 11.99 20.77 -29.75
CA PRO A 110 10.59 21.21 -29.61
C PRO A 110 9.63 20.74 -30.72
N ASP A 111 10.15 20.18 -31.82
CA ASP A 111 9.35 19.81 -33.00
C ASP A 111 9.13 18.30 -33.20
N LEU A 112 9.59 17.44 -32.27
CA LEU A 112 9.32 16.01 -32.33
C LEU A 112 8.41 15.57 -31.18
N PRO A 113 7.29 14.86 -31.46
CA PRO A 113 6.49 14.31 -30.38
C PRO A 113 7.32 13.31 -29.57
N THR A 114 7.46 13.54 -28.27
CA THR A 114 8.04 12.59 -27.33
C THR A 114 7.16 11.35 -27.30
N THR A 115 7.69 10.20 -27.73
CA THR A 115 6.95 8.94 -27.69
C THR A 115 7.18 8.27 -26.34
N ARG A 116 6.10 7.95 -25.63
CA ARG A 116 6.15 7.14 -24.39
C ARG A 116 5.60 5.76 -24.70
N GLU A 117 6.44 4.75 -24.54
CA GLU A 117 6.04 3.35 -24.64
C GLU A 117 5.41 2.91 -23.31
N VAL A 118 4.30 2.17 -23.38
CA VAL A 118 3.61 1.60 -22.22
C VAL A 118 3.33 0.14 -22.51
N HIS A 119 3.60 -0.74 -21.54
CA HIS A 119 3.43 -2.17 -21.72
C HIS A 119 2.16 -2.71 -21.06
N ARG A 120 1.35 -1.84 -20.45
CA ARG A 120 0.11 -2.19 -19.75
C ARG A 120 -1.06 -1.26 -20.02
N ILE A 121 -2.28 -1.77 -19.88
CA ILE A 121 -3.51 -0.99 -20.10
C ILE A 121 -3.71 0.06 -18.98
N ARG A 122 -3.33 -0.26 -17.74
CA ARG A 122 -3.48 0.63 -16.57
C ARG A 122 -2.28 1.57 -16.39
N TYR A 123 -1.84 2.20 -17.48
CA TYR A 123 -0.67 3.07 -17.50
C TYR A 123 -0.92 4.47 -16.90
N ARG A 124 -2.19 4.87 -16.72
CA ARG A 124 -2.62 6.15 -16.13
C ARG A 124 -3.86 5.95 -15.28
N HIS A 125 -3.94 6.64 -14.13
CA HIS A 125 -5.13 6.70 -13.29
C HIS A 125 -5.56 8.15 -13.08
N ASP A 126 -6.88 8.36 -13.01
CA ASP A 126 -7.45 9.65 -12.62
C ASP A 126 -6.91 10.05 -11.24
N ALA A 127 -6.51 11.33 -11.11
CA ALA A 127 -5.94 11.91 -9.89
C ALA A 127 -4.60 11.34 -9.38
N ILE A 128 -4.05 10.30 -10.03
CA ILE A 128 -2.73 9.73 -9.72
C ILE A 128 -1.72 10.06 -10.85
N GLY A 129 -2.20 10.24 -12.08
CA GLY A 129 -1.35 10.56 -13.23
C GLY A 129 -0.73 9.32 -13.86
N TRP A 130 0.42 9.50 -14.48
CA TRP A 130 1.16 8.45 -15.16
C TRP A 130 1.74 7.45 -14.15
N ARG A 131 1.55 6.17 -14.42
CA ARG A 131 2.07 5.06 -13.62
C ARG A 131 3.18 4.28 -14.33
N GLY A 132 3.25 4.36 -15.66
CA GLY A 132 4.14 3.52 -16.45
C GLY A 132 3.94 2.03 -16.13
N ASP A 133 5.04 1.30 -16.05
CA ASP A 133 5.07 -0.13 -15.73
C ASP A 133 5.50 -0.40 -14.28
N SER A 134 5.37 0.59 -13.39
CA SER A 134 5.73 0.44 -11.99
C SER A 134 4.61 -0.21 -11.16
N HIS A 135 5.03 -1.03 -10.21
CA HIS A 135 4.18 -1.82 -9.31
C HIS A 135 4.52 -1.58 -7.84
N PHE A 136 3.52 -1.67 -6.97
CA PHE A 136 3.74 -1.74 -5.52
C PHE A 136 4.18 -3.13 -5.11
N HIS A 137 5.26 -3.17 -4.33
CA HIS A 137 5.68 -4.40 -3.66
C HIS A 137 5.88 -4.17 -2.17
N LEU A 138 5.85 -5.28 -1.43
CA LEU A 138 6.04 -5.30 0.00
C LEU A 138 7.52 -5.23 0.35
N PHE A 139 7.83 -4.40 1.33
CA PHE A 139 9.14 -4.28 1.93
C PHE A 139 9.01 -4.37 3.45
N LEU A 140 10.06 -4.87 4.08
CA LEU A 140 10.22 -4.86 5.53
C LEU A 140 11.40 -3.98 5.89
N VAL A 141 11.25 -3.16 6.94
CA VAL A 141 12.35 -2.43 7.55
C VAL A 141 12.42 -2.72 9.04
N ASP A 142 13.62 -3.00 9.53
CA ASP A 142 13.91 -3.16 10.95
C ASP A 142 13.87 -1.80 11.63
N ALA A 143 13.05 -1.67 12.67
CA ALA A 143 12.80 -0.40 13.33
C ALA A 143 13.97 0.13 14.16
N SER A 144 15.00 -0.68 14.41
CA SER A 144 16.18 -0.35 15.21
C SER A 144 17.43 -0.14 14.36
N THR A 145 17.63 -0.94 13.32
CA THR A 145 18.84 -0.92 12.48
C THR A 145 18.63 -0.20 11.16
N ALA A 146 17.38 0.05 10.76
CA ALA A 146 16.98 0.52 9.43
C ALA A 146 17.39 -0.42 8.28
N ALA A 147 17.78 -1.67 8.58
CA ALA A 147 17.94 -2.71 7.57
C ALA A 147 16.62 -2.90 6.83
N CYS A 148 16.67 -2.97 5.49
CA CYS A 148 15.49 -3.00 4.63
C CYS A 148 15.63 -4.13 3.60
N VAL A 149 14.57 -4.91 3.42
CA VAL A 149 14.51 -5.99 2.42
C VAL A 149 13.21 -5.90 1.62
N GLN A 150 13.28 -6.29 0.34
CA GLN A 150 12.10 -6.48 -0.50
C GLN A 150 11.53 -7.88 -0.24
N LEU A 151 10.24 -7.97 0.05
CA LEU A 151 9.57 -9.23 0.40
C LEU A 151 8.80 -9.83 -0.77
N THR A 152 8.34 -9.00 -1.71
CA THR A 152 7.64 -9.46 -2.91
C THR A 152 8.17 -8.77 -4.16
N ASP A 153 8.02 -9.42 -5.31
CA ASP A 153 8.32 -8.88 -6.62
C ASP A 153 7.31 -9.40 -7.66
N GLY A 154 7.46 -8.92 -8.89
CA GLY A 154 6.69 -9.36 -10.05
C GLY A 154 6.10 -8.20 -10.83
N ASP A 155 5.29 -8.53 -11.83
CA ASP A 155 4.69 -7.54 -12.74
C ASP A 155 3.26 -7.14 -12.28
N TRP A 156 2.96 -7.25 -10.98
CA TRP A 156 1.64 -7.02 -10.35
C TRP A 156 1.77 -6.10 -9.14
N ASP A 157 0.69 -5.40 -8.78
CA ASP A 157 0.62 -4.63 -7.54
C ASP A 157 0.28 -5.54 -6.34
N ASP A 158 1.05 -5.39 -5.26
CA ASP A 158 0.74 -5.89 -3.91
C ASP A 158 0.24 -4.74 -3.03
N MET A 159 -0.83 -4.98 -2.27
CA MET A 159 -1.60 -3.96 -1.57
C MET A 159 -2.04 -4.41 -0.18
N ALA A 160 -2.45 -3.46 0.66
CA ALA A 160 -3.11 -3.69 1.94
C ALA A 160 -2.41 -4.72 2.88
N PRO A 161 -1.13 -4.53 3.25
CA PRO A 161 -0.44 -5.41 4.20
C PRO A 161 -1.15 -5.48 5.56
N SER A 162 -1.23 -6.68 6.12
CA SER A 162 -1.89 -6.97 7.39
C SER A 162 -1.16 -8.07 8.16
N TRP A 163 -0.57 -7.71 9.30
CA TRP A 163 0.17 -8.63 10.16
C TRP A 163 -0.74 -9.61 10.89
N SER A 164 -0.31 -10.87 10.92
CA SER A 164 -0.85 -11.87 11.82
C SER A 164 -0.66 -11.45 13.28
N PRO A 165 -1.50 -11.89 14.22
CA PRO A 165 -1.40 -11.50 15.63
C PRO A 165 -0.08 -11.91 16.30
N ASP A 166 0.57 -12.96 15.78
CA ASP A 166 1.87 -13.45 16.25
C ASP A 166 3.07 -12.79 15.55
N GLY A 167 2.85 -11.92 14.55
CA GLY A 167 3.90 -11.23 13.82
C GLY A 167 4.71 -12.12 12.85
N ARG A 168 4.34 -13.39 12.66
CA ARG A 168 5.10 -14.33 11.82
C ARG A 168 4.66 -14.34 10.36
N ARG A 169 3.50 -13.78 10.05
CA ARG A 169 2.92 -13.77 8.71
C ARG A 169 2.37 -12.41 8.33
N LEU A 170 2.41 -12.13 7.04
CA LEU A 170 1.82 -10.94 6.46
C LEU A 170 0.80 -11.36 5.39
N ALA A 171 -0.46 -11.01 5.61
CA ALA A 171 -1.50 -11.12 4.59
C ALA A 171 -1.53 -9.85 3.75
N PHE A 172 -1.77 -9.97 2.46
CA PHE A 172 -1.85 -8.85 1.54
C PHE A 172 -2.74 -9.19 0.34
N ILE A 173 -3.18 -8.16 -0.37
CA ILE A 173 -4.02 -8.27 -1.56
C ILE A 173 -3.11 -8.16 -2.79
N SER A 174 -3.24 -9.05 -3.76
CA SER A 174 -2.44 -9.03 -4.99
C SER A 174 -3.26 -9.44 -6.21
N GLY A 175 -3.01 -8.78 -7.34
CA GLY A 175 -3.66 -9.05 -8.62
C GLY A 175 -2.74 -9.78 -9.60
N ARG A 176 -2.56 -11.09 -9.38
CA ARG A 176 -1.54 -11.89 -10.11
C ARG A 176 -2.05 -12.60 -11.37
N SER A 177 -3.31 -12.38 -11.75
CA SER A 177 -3.90 -13.04 -12.92
C SER A 177 -3.25 -12.55 -14.23
N GLY A 178 -3.14 -13.44 -15.23
CA GLY A 178 -2.66 -13.05 -16.56
C GLY A 178 -3.56 -12.04 -17.29
N SER A 179 -4.78 -11.85 -16.80
CA SER A 179 -5.76 -10.88 -17.30
C SER A 179 -5.93 -9.66 -16.37
N ARG A 180 -5.02 -9.43 -15.42
CA ARG A 180 -5.07 -8.33 -14.42
C ARG A 180 -5.18 -6.92 -15.01
N ASP A 181 -4.74 -6.72 -16.25
CA ASP A 181 -4.84 -5.45 -16.95
C ASP A 181 -6.27 -5.15 -17.41
N VAL A 182 -7.01 -6.21 -17.75
CA VAL A 182 -8.39 -6.13 -18.27
C VAL A 182 -9.45 -6.53 -17.24
N THR A 183 -9.08 -7.25 -16.18
CA THR A 183 -9.95 -7.67 -15.07
C THR A 183 -9.41 -7.12 -13.76
N ALA A 184 -10.24 -6.66 -12.82
CA ALA A 184 -9.79 -6.25 -11.49
C ALA A 184 -9.76 -7.42 -10.50
N THR A 185 -9.22 -8.55 -10.94
CA THR A 185 -9.09 -9.74 -10.10
C THR A 185 -7.98 -9.53 -9.07
N ASN A 186 -8.39 -9.38 -7.81
CA ASN A 186 -7.51 -9.29 -6.66
C ASN A 186 -7.82 -10.44 -5.70
N GLU A 187 -6.77 -11.05 -5.18
CA GLU A 187 -6.82 -12.19 -4.26
C GLU A 187 -6.00 -11.89 -3.00
N ILE A 188 -6.14 -12.73 -1.97
CA ILE A 188 -5.37 -12.65 -0.73
C ILE A 188 -4.26 -13.68 -0.77
N TYR A 189 -3.04 -13.19 -0.61
CA TYR A 189 -1.85 -13.99 -0.39
C TYR A 189 -1.36 -13.80 1.05
N VAL A 190 -0.70 -14.82 1.59
CA VAL A 190 -0.03 -14.77 2.88
C VAL A 190 1.42 -15.20 2.69
N VAL A 191 2.35 -14.41 3.19
CA VAL A 191 3.78 -14.71 3.18
C VAL A 191 4.29 -14.87 4.61
N GLU A 192 5.15 -15.85 4.82
CA GLU A 192 5.90 -15.98 6.07
C GLU A 192 6.92 -14.85 6.18
N VAL A 193 7.08 -14.32 7.38
CA VAL A 193 8.07 -13.28 7.66
C VAL A 193 9.23 -13.94 8.42
N PRO A 194 10.47 -13.90 7.88
CA PRO A 194 11.64 -14.42 8.56
C PRO A 194 11.86 -13.77 9.93
N ASP A 195 12.58 -14.48 10.81
CA ASP A 195 13.00 -13.91 12.09
C ASP A 195 14.04 -12.81 11.82
N GLY A 196 13.59 -11.55 11.87
CA GLY A 196 14.41 -10.36 11.58
C GLY A 196 14.44 -9.98 10.10
N VAL A 197 15.14 -8.88 9.80
CA VAL A 197 15.34 -8.38 8.42
C VAL A 197 16.75 -8.71 7.97
N ASP A 198 16.88 -9.76 7.15
CA ASP A 198 18.13 -10.15 6.49
C ASP A 198 18.12 -9.66 5.03
N PRO A 199 18.91 -8.64 4.66
CA PRO A 199 18.97 -8.14 3.28
C PRO A 199 19.50 -9.15 2.27
N ASP A 200 20.25 -10.15 2.71
CA ASP A 200 20.85 -11.18 1.84
C ASP A 200 20.01 -12.48 1.82
N GLY A 201 18.91 -12.52 2.59
CA GLY A 201 18.00 -13.65 2.66
C GLY A 201 17.11 -13.79 1.41
N GLU A 202 16.72 -15.02 1.11
CA GLU A 202 15.73 -15.30 0.06
C GLU A 202 14.33 -14.98 0.55
N ALA A 203 13.56 -14.23 -0.24
CA ALA A 203 12.19 -13.89 0.07
C ALA A 203 11.28 -15.14 0.03
N PRO A 204 10.49 -15.42 1.09
CA PRO A 204 9.58 -16.57 1.08
C PRO A 204 8.51 -16.45 0.00
N GLU A 205 8.11 -17.57 -0.60
CA GLU A 205 7.04 -17.60 -1.60
C GLU A 205 5.66 -17.37 -0.93
N PRO A 206 4.86 -16.39 -1.39
CA PRO A 206 3.52 -16.16 -0.85
C PRO A 206 2.51 -17.24 -1.25
N GLU A 207 1.68 -17.68 -0.31
CA GLU A 207 0.65 -18.68 -0.50
C GLU A 207 -0.74 -18.04 -0.73
N LEU A 208 -1.51 -18.54 -1.70
CA LEU A 208 -2.87 -18.07 -1.99
C LEU A 208 -3.88 -18.59 -0.95
N TRP A 209 -4.59 -17.69 -0.26
CA TRP A 209 -5.55 -18.00 0.80
C TRP A 209 -7.02 -17.78 0.43
N SER A 210 -7.30 -17.01 -0.63
CA SER A 210 -8.66 -16.68 -1.05
C SER A 210 -9.07 -17.37 -2.34
N ARG A 211 -8.69 -18.64 -2.52
CA ARG A 211 -9.13 -19.43 -3.68
C ARG A 211 -10.66 -19.30 -3.83
N ASP A 212 -11.13 -19.17 -5.07
CA ASP A 212 -12.56 -19.02 -5.44
C ASP A 212 -13.19 -17.66 -5.08
N LEU A 213 -12.44 -16.72 -4.49
CA LEU A 213 -12.86 -15.32 -4.40
C LEU A 213 -12.24 -14.50 -5.53
N THR A 214 -13.01 -13.50 -5.98
CA THR A 214 -12.57 -12.45 -6.89
C THR A 214 -12.79 -11.09 -6.25
N ASP A 215 -12.10 -10.07 -6.75
CA ASP A 215 -12.33 -8.67 -6.37
C ASP A 215 -12.22 -8.41 -4.85
N VAL A 216 -11.27 -9.05 -4.17
CA VAL A 216 -11.04 -8.77 -2.74
C VAL A 216 -10.57 -7.33 -2.55
N ALA A 217 -11.21 -6.60 -1.63
CA ALA A 217 -10.83 -5.22 -1.30
C ALA A 217 -10.37 -5.01 0.13
N ALA A 218 -10.63 -5.96 1.04
CA ALA A 218 -10.16 -5.85 2.42
C ALA A 218 -9.86 -7.22 3.01
N VAL A 219 -8.84 -7.27 3.86
CA VAL A 219 -8.41 -8.45 4.61
C VAL A 219 -8.03 -8.07 6.04
N SER A 220 -8.38 -8.90 7.01
CA SER A 220 -7.97 -8.76 8.40
C SER A 220 -7.80 -10.12 9.07
N TRP A 221 -6.78 -10.26 9.90
CA TRP A 221 -6.58 -11.47 10.69
C TRP A 221 -7.59 -11.60 11.83
N ALA A 222 -8.12 -12.82 11.99
CA ALA A 222 -8.77 -13.21 13.23
C ALA A 222 -7.74 -13.24 14.39
N PRO A 223 -8.16 -12.98 15.64
CA PRO A 223 -7.24 -12.97 16.79
C PRO A 223 -6.52 -14.29 17.05
N ASP A 224 -7.04 -15.41 16.55
CA ASP A 224 -6.40 -16.72 16.66
C ASP A 224 -5.21 -16.93 15.71
N GLY A 225 -5.01 -16.01 14.75
CA GLY A 225 -3.95 -16.13 13.74
C GLY A 225 -4.14 -17.29 12.76
N ARG A 226 -5.26 -18.01 12.77
CA ARG A 226 -5.51 -19.14 11.86
C ARG A 226 -6.46 -18.80 10.74
N ARG A 227 -7.24 -17.73 10.92
CA ARG A 227 -8.33 -17.35 10.00
C ARG A 227 -8.19 -15.90 9.55
N LEU A 228 -8.72 -15.61 8.37
CA LEU A 228 -8.86 -14.25 7.85
C LEU A 228 -10.34 -13.91 7.71
N LEU A 229 -10.69 -12.64 7.95
CA LEU A 229 -11.93 -12.03 7.50
C LEU A 229 -11.61 -11.27 6.21
N ALA A 230 -12.38 -11.51 5.15
CA ALA A 230 -12.24 -10.86 3.87
C ALA A 230 -13.54 -10.18 3.43
N ALA A 231 -13.42 -9.08 2.70
CA ALA A 231 -14.51 -8.50 1.91
C ALA A 231 -14.17 -8.63 0.42
N GLY A 232 -15.02 -9.32 -0.33
CA GLY A 232 -14.82 -9.59 -1.76
C GLY A 232 -16.05 -10.19 -2.41
N GLY A 233 -15.92 -10.61 -3.66
CA GLY A 233 -16.93 -11.34 -4.41
C GLY A 233 -16.55 -12.79 -4.63
N SER A 234 -17.53 -13.61 -5.02
CA SER A 234 -17.31 -14.92 -5.61
C SER A 234 -18.01 -14.93 -6.97
N GLY A 235 -17.27 -15.00 -8.06
CA GLY A 235 -17.83 -14.85 -9.40
C GLY A 235 -16.94 -15.43 -10.49
N ASP A 236 -17.53 -15.64 -11.67
CA ASP A 236 -16.95 -16.20 -12.89
C ASP A 236 -16.03 -15.22 -13.65
N GLY A 237 -15.29 -14.38 -12.90
CA GLY A 237 -14.35 -13.40 -13.46
C GLY A 237 -14.97 -12.08 -13.90
N LEU A 238 -16.26 -11.84 -13.63
CA LEU A 238 -16.88 -10.54 -13.80
C LEU A 238 -16.66 -9.67 -12.56
N MET A 239 -15.95 -8.56 -12.76
CA MET A 239 -15.72 -7.54 -11.73
C MET A 239 -17.05 -6.87 -11.35
N VAL A 240 -17.59 -7.20 -10.17
CA VAL A 240 -18.78 -6.52 -9.60
C VAL A 240 -18.34 -5.54 -8.52
N LEU A 241 -17.80 -4.38 -8.94
CA LEU A 241 -17.25 -3.33 -8.06
C LEU A 241 -18.22 -2.76 -7.00
N TRP A 242 -19.48 -3.19 -6.98
CA TRP A 242 -20.51 -2.65 -6.10
C TRP A 242 -21.15 -3.70 -5.19
N GLN A 243 -20.67 -4.95 -5.22
CA GLN A 243 -21.16 -6.02 -4.37
C GLN A 243 -19.99 -6.77 -3.75
N ALA A 244 -19.87 -6.70 -2.43
CA ALA A 244 -19.06 -7.64 -1.66
C ALA A 244 -19.92 -8.40 -0.66
N TYR A 245 -19.37 -9.52 -0.20
CA TYR A 245 -19.81 -10.20 1.00
C TYR A 245 -18.61 -10.36 1.94
N LEU A 246 -18.92 -10.60 3.22
CA LEU A 246 -17.91 -10.98 4.19
C LEU A 246 -17.69 -12.49 4.12
N TYR A 247 -16.43 -12.90 4.13
CA TYR A 247 -16.01 -14.30 4.13
C TYR A 247 -15.03 -14.57 5.27
N VAL A 248 -15.11 -15.76 5.85
CA VAL A 248 -14.03 -16.32 6.67
C VAL A 248 -13.20 -17.24 5.81
N LEU A 249 -11.89 -17.04 5.82
CA LEU A 249 -10.91 -17.86 5.11
C LEU A 249 -10.07 -18.65 6.11
N GLU A 250 -9.81 -19.90 5.78
CA GLU A 250 -8.84 -20.76 6.46
C GLU A 250 -8.01 -21.44 5.37
N LEU A 251 -6.71 -21.57 5.58
CA LEU A 251 -5.82 -22.14 4.57
C LEU A 251 -6.26 -23.56 4.18
N GLY A 252 -6.36 -23.80 2.87
CA GLY A 252 -6.76 -25.09 2.32
C GLY A 252 -8.26 -25.39 2.39
N CYS A 253 -9.07 -24.49 2.95
CA CYS A 253 -10.54 -24.61 2.99
C CYS A 253 -11.21 -23.66 1.99
N PRO A 254 -12.38 -24.03 1.43
CA PRO A 254 -13.19 -23.10 0.66
C PRO A 254 -13.63 -21.88 1.50
N PRO A 255 -13.72 -20.67 0.91
CA PRO A 255 -14.22 -19.49 1.60
C PRO A 255 -15.61 -19.70 2.18
N ARG A 256 -15.81 -19.34 3.46
CA ARG A 256 -17.11 -19.42 4.12
C ARG A 256 -17.76 -18.05 4.19
N GLN A 257 -18.76 -17.82 3.34
CA GLN A 257 -19.55 -16.59 3.34
C GLN A 257 -20.32 -16.40 4.66
N LEU A 258 -20.30 -15.19 5.20
CA LEU A 258 -20.97 -14.80 6.44
C LEU A 258 -22.21 -13.93 6.20
N THR A 259 -22.23 -13.18 5.10
CA THR A 259 -23.30 -12.22 4.78
C THR A 259 -23.93 -12.58 3.44
N GLY A 260 -25.24 -12.41 3.30
CA GLY A 260 -25.94 -12.56 2.00
C GLY A 260 -26.54 -11.24 1.54
N ASP A 261 -27.47 -11.29 0.58
CA ASP A 261 -28.13 -10.12 -0.02
C ASP A 261 -28.85 -9.17 0.96
N SER A 262 -29.09 -9.60 2.20
CA SER A 262 -29.62 -8.75 3.27
C SER A 262 -28.65 -7.65 3.72
N LEU A 263 -27.36 -7.82 3.42
CA LEU A 263 -26.29 -6.86 3.63
C LEU A 263 -25.57 -6.73 2.30
N ARG A 264 -25.79 -5.61 1.59
CA ARG A 264 -25.06 -5.27 0.36
C ARG A 264 -24.00 -4.21 0.68
N PRO A 265 -22.87 -4.58 1.31
CA PRO A 265 -21.77 -3.63 1.46
C PRO A 265 -21.29 -3.24 0.06
N CYS A 266 -21.24 -1.93 -0.18
CA CYS A 266 -20.56 -1.42 -1.35
C CYS A 266 -19.05 -1.60 -1.14
N LEU A 267 -18.41 -2.27 -2.09
CA LEU A 267 -16.99 -2.08 -2.29
C LEU A 267 -16.82 -0.61 -2.69
N GLY A 268 -16.01 0.14 -1.96
CA GLY A 268 -15.48 1.38 -2.51
C GLY A 268 -14.61 1.07 -3.74
N TYR A 269 -13.94 2.08 -4.29
CA TYR A 269 -12.89 1.81 -5.29
C TYR A 269 -11.89 0.78 -4.71
N PRO A 270 -11.44 -0.25 -5.48
CA PRO A 270 -10.58 -1.32 -4.98
C PRO A 270 -9.43 -0.74 -4.16
N GLY A 271 -9.17 -1.36 -3.00
CA GLY A 271 -8.47 -0.79 -1.86
C GLY A 271 -7.06 -0.27 -2.13
N ILE A 272 -6.96 0.94 -2.69
CA ILE A 272 -5.80 1.82 -2.49
C ILE A 272 -5.81 2.34 -1.04
N PHE A 273 -6.93 2.18 -0.32
CA PHE A 273 -7.08 2.60 1.07
C PHE A 273 -7.18 1.39 2.00
N PRO A 274 -6.23 1.21 2.92
CA PRO A 274 -6.31 0.16 3.92
C PRO A 274 -7.42 0.45 4.93
N SER A 275 -7.97 -0.63 5.50
CA SER A 275 -8.74 -0.56 6.74
C SER A 275 -7.80 -0.10 7.87
N SER A 276 -8.18 0.94 8.60
CA SER A 276 -7.53 1.28 9.85
C SER A 276 -7.83 0.17 10.87
N ARG A 277 -6.81 -0.53 11.34
CA ARG A 277 -6.93 -1.34 12.55
C ARG A 277 -7.06 -0.34 13.70
N THR A 278 -8.26 -0.15 14.22
CA THR A 278 -8.40 0.41 15.56
C THR A 278 -7.80 -0.63 16.49
N ALA A 279 -6.67 -0.31 17.13
CA ALA A 279 -6.17 -1.11 18.24
C ALA A 279 -7.33 -1.27 19.23
N VAL A 280 -7.72 -2.52 19.50
CA VAL A 280 -8.60 -2.80 20.63
C VAL A 280 -7.72 -2.61 21.87
N ALA A 281 -7.55 -1.34 22.28
CA ALA A 281 -7.09 -1.04 23.61
C ALA A 281 -8.11 -1.68 24.55
N GLY A 282 -7.68 -2.69 25.29
CA GLY A 282 -8.48 -3.28 26.35
C GLY A 282 -8.86 -2.19 27.33
N TRP A 283 -10.09 -1.70 27.24
CA TRP A 283 -10.69 -0.92 28.31
C TRP A 283 -10.72 -1.83 29.53
N ARG A 284 -9.81 -1.59 30.48
CA ARG A 284 -9.93 -2.15 31.82
C ARG A 284 -11.23 -1.59 32.43
N ARG A 285 -11.98 -2.50 33.05
CA ARG A 285 -13.32 -2.31 33.62
C ARG A 285 -13.48 -1.03 34.43
#